data_AF-A0A653DB40-F1
#
_entry.id   AF-A0A653DB40-F1
#
_cell.length_a   1.000
_cell.length_b   1.000
_cell.length_c   1.000
_cell.angle_alpha   90.00
_cell.angle_beta   90.00
_cell.angle_gamma   90.00
#
_symmetry.space_group_name_H-M   'P 1'
#
loop_
_entity.id
_entity.type
_entity.pdbx_description
1 polymer ?
#
loop_
_entity_poly.entity_id
_entity_poly.type
_entity_poly.pdbx_seq_one_letter_code
_entity_poly.pdbx_strand_id
1 'polypeptide(L)'
;MNLELDPEEKIMCPYNPAHYILRKRMNTHLVKCKKNYPESKLVECDFNILHKVPEPELRYHHDNCPDRKKIEVTVYQEEGVDINKYPIKSEAVPTEESWDDLNVPTYDPKKHCETKNVIRHLDVASAAKRREFRMQERKRIGLLNANAESKSNGETSKENIPNTSTQKPNFVLPARQQNRIDEEVPQSVADLVQRLAIDAKKAVIPKRKAAN
;
A
#
# COMPACT_ATOMS: atom_id res chain seq x y z
N MET A 1 -10.45 -33.37 -13.71
CA MET A 1 -11.64 -32.58 -13.31
C MET A 1 -11.16 -31.42 -12.47
N ASN A 2 -11.09 -30.22 -13.04
CA ASN A 2 -10.81 -29.02 -12.28
C ASN A 2 -12.09 -28.64 -11.54
N LEU A 3 -12.20 -29.01 -10.25
CA LEU A 3 -13.16 -28.36 -9.37
C LEU A 3 -12.58 -26.99 -9.03
N GLU A 4 -12.90 -25.99 -9.84
CA GLU A 4 -12.89 -24.62 -9.37
C GLU A 4 -13.91 -24.55 -8.22
N LEU A 5 -13.39 -24.51 -7.00
CA LEU A 5 -14.23 -24.38 -5.81
C LEU A 5 -14.83 -22.97 -5.80
N ASP A 6 -16.15 -22.89 -5.81
CA ASP A 6 -16.86 -21.61 -5.86
C ASP A 6 -16.48 -20.72 -4.66
N PRO A 7 -15.95 -19.51 -4.89
CA PRO A 7 -15.50 -18.63 -3.81
C PRO A 7 -16.65 -18.08 -2.95
N GLU A 8 -17.89 -18.22 -3.44
CA GLU A 8 -19.12 -17.80 -2.77
C GLU A 8 -19.82 -18.92 -2.01
N GLU A 9 -19.26 -20.14 -2.06
CA GLU A 9 -19.75 -21.27 -1.28
C GLU A 9 -19.58 -20.99 0.23
N LYS A 10 -20.63 -21.31 1.01
CA LYS A 10 -20.58 -21.25 2.48
C LYS A 10 -20.24 -22.63 3.02
N ILE A 11 -19.16 -22.70 3.78
CA ILE A 11 -18.68 -23.91 4.45
C ILE A 11 -18.82 -23.78 5.97
N MET A 12 -19.01 -24.92 6.64
CA MET A 12 -19.14 -24.95 8.10
C MET A 12 -17.80 -24.77 8.81
N CYS A 13 -17.80 -24.09 9.95
CA CYS A 13 -16.61 -23.93 10.78
C CYS A 13 -16.33 -25.21 11.59
N PRO A 14 -15.07 -25.70 11.63
CA PRO A 14 -14.68 -26.86 12.44
C PRO A 14 -14.83 -26.67 13.95
N TYR A 15 -14.75 -25.43 14.45
CA TYR A 15 -14.86 -25.13 15.88
C TYR A 15 -16.31 -25.05 16.37
N ASN A 16 -17.23 -24.60 15.51
CA ASN A 16 -18.63 -24.43 15.86
C ASN A 16 -19.51 -24.71 14.62
N PRO A 17 -20.34 -25.76 14.63
CA PRO A 17 -21.21 -26.10 13.49
C PRO A 17 -22.28 -25.04 13.21
N ALA A 18 -22.56 -24.12 14.15
CA ALA A 18 -23.50 -23.03 13.91
C ALA A 18 -22.96 -21.94 12.95
N HIS A 19 -21.64 -21.90 12.71
CA HIS A 19 -21.03 -20.90 11.85
C HIS A 19 -20.93 -21.40 10.40
N TYR A 20 -21.72 -20.80 9.51
CA TYR A 20 -21.62 -20.95 8.06
C TYR A 20 -20.89 -19.74 7.46
N ILE A 21 -19.67 -19.95 6.99
CA ILE A 21 -18.77 -18.87 6.54
C ILE A 21 -18.42 -19.08 5.07
N LEU A 22 -18.38 -18.00 4.31
CA LEU A 22 -17.90 -18.02 2.93
C LEU A 22 -16.48 -18.58 2.85
N ARG A 23 -16.21 -19.45 1.87
CA ARG A 23 -14.90 -20.09 1.64
C ARG A 23 -13.76 -19.06 1.64
N LYS A 24 -13.94 -17.93 0.94
CA LYS A 24 -12.98 -16.81 0.89
C LYS A 24 -12.69 -16.14 2.24
N ARG A 25 -13.61 -16.21 3.21
CA ARG A 25 -13.48 -15.61 4.55
C ARG A 25 -13.08 -16.61 5.63
N MET A 26 -13.00 -17.90 5.33
CA MET A 26 -12.77 -18.94 6.33
C MET A 26 -11.40 -18.77 7.02
N ASN A 27 -10.34 -18.43 6.28
CA ASN A 27 -9.01 -18.20 6.85
C ASN A 27 -9.01 -17.17 7.99
N THR A 28 -9.61 -16.01 7.77
CA THR A 28 -9.67 -14.94 8.79
C THR A 28 -10.64 -15.27 9.91
N HIS A 29 -11.70 -16.03 9.62
CA HIS A 29 -12.62 -16.54 10.61
C HIS A 29 -11.95 -17.50 11.60
N LEU A 30 -11.17 -18.47 11.11
CA LEU A 30 -10.52 -19.50 11.95
C LEU A 30 -9.58 -18.89 13.01
N VAL A 31 -8.84 -17.84 12.66
CA VAL A 31 -7.95 -17.12 13.60
C VAL A 31 -8.73 -16.50 14.76
N LYS A 32 -9.91 -15.94 14.48
CA LYS A 32 -10.78 -15.34 15.51
C LYS A 32 -11.53 -16.41 16.30
N CYS A 33 -12.03 -17.44 15.61
CA CYS A 33 -12.81 -18.52 16.20
C CYS A 33 -11.97 -19.35 17.17
N LYS A 34 -10.70 -19.64 16.83
CA LYS A 34 -9.75 -20.33 17.72
C LYS A 34 -9.59 -19.64 19.08
N LYS A 35 -9.59 -18.30 19.10
CA LYS A 35 -9.50 -17.51 20.35
C LYS A 35 -10.75 -17.64 21.22
N ASN A 36 -11.91 -17.88 20.61
CA ASN A 36 -13.17 -18.05 21.32
C ASN A 36 -13.36 -19.47 21.88
N TYR A 37 -12.68 -20.47 21.31
CA TYR A 37 -12.78 -21.88 21.70
C TYR A 37 -11.40 -22.48 22.04
N PRO A 38 -10.70 -21.98 23.08
CA PRO A 38 -9.37 -22.44 23.44
C PRO A 38 -9.32 -23.90 23.90
N GLU A 39 -10.42 -24.44 24.42
CA GLU A 39 -10.55 -25.83 24.87
C GLU A 39 -10.55 -26.85 23.72
N SER A 40 -10.78 -26.39 22.49
CA SER A 40 -10.75 -27.28 21.32
C SER A 40 -9.30 -27.62 20.96
N LYS A 41 -8.92 -28.88 21.16
CA LYS A 41 -7.59 -29.43 20.81
C LYS A 41 -7.46 -29.71 19.30
N LEU A 42 -7.87 -28.73 18.50
CA LEU A 42 -7.76 -28.77 17.05
C LEU A 42 -6.45 -28.11 16.61
N VAL A 43 -5.65 -28.88 15.90
CA VAL A 43 -4.41 -28.45 15.26
C VAL A 43 -4.64 -28.19 13.78
N GLU A 44 -3.73 -27.46 13.16
CA GLU A 44 -3.78 -27.16 11.74
C GLU A 44 -2.96 -28.15 10.93
N CYS A 45 -3.43 -28.45 9.71
CA CYS A 45 -2.69 -29.27 8.77
C CYS A 45 -1.58 -28.47 8.09
N ASP A 46 -0.42 -29.10 7.90
CA ASP A 46 0.73 -28.50 7.24
C ASP A 46 0.48 -28.17 5.75
N PHE A 47 -0.42 -28.93 5.11
CA PHE A 47 -0.74 -28.78 3.69
C PHE A 47 -1.85 -27.75 3.42
N ASN A 48 -2.77 -27.56 4.37
CA ASN A 48 -3.86 -26.59 4.25
C ASN A 48 -4.31 -26.08 5.61
N ILE A 49 -4.12 -24.78 5.84
CA ILE A 49 -4.44 -24.08 7.09
C ILE A 49 -5.94 -24.12 7.42
N LEU A 50 -6.81 -24.32 6.40
CA LEU A 50 -8.25 -24.48 6.58
C LEU A 50 -8.63 -25.78 7.29
N HIS A 51 -7.82 -26.83 7.14
CA HIS A 51 -8.07 -28.10 7.82
C HIS A 51 -7.72 -27.94 9.29
N LYS A 52 -8.74 -28.07 10.15
CA LYS A 52 -8.59 -28.17 11.60
C LYS A 52 -8.94 -29.59 12.02
N VAL A 53 -7.96 -30.29 12.56
CA VAL A 53 -8.02 -31.73 12.85
C VAL A 53 -7.69 -31.93 14.33
N PRO A 54 -8.31 -32.89 15.03
CA PRO A 54 -7.90 -33.24 16.38
C PRO A 54 -6.41 -33.65 16.42
N GLU A 55 -5.68 -33.18 17.41
CA GLU A 55 -4.25 -33.50 17.60
C GLU A 55 -3.90 -35.00 17.44
N PRO A 56 -4.63 -35.97 18.04
CA PRO A 56 -4.28 -37.39 17.88
C PRO A 56 -4.48 -37.92 16.45
N GLU A 57 -5.34 -37.30 15.66
CA GLU A 57 -5.68 -37.73 14.30
C GLU A 57 -4.82 -37.07 13.22
N LEU A 58 -3.95 -36.13 13.60
CA LEU A 58 -3.12 -35.37 12.65
C LEU A 58 -2.27 -36.29 11.77
N ARG A 59 -1.69 -37.36 12.34
CA ARG A 59 -0.87 -38.32 11.61
C ARG A 59 -1.67 -39.02 10.51
N TYR A 60 -2.85 -39.53 10.87
CA TYR A 60 -3.76 -40.18 9.91
C TYR A 60 -4.26 -39.19 8.85
N HIS A 61 -4.49 -37.93 9.24
CA HIS A 61 -4.85 -36.88 8.31
C HIS A 61 -3.74 -36.61 7.29
N HIS A 62 -2.47 -36.53 7.70
CA HIS A 62 -1.37 -36.32 6.77
C HIS A 62 -1.26 -37.44 5.72
N ASP A 63 -1.49 -38.69 6.11
CA ASP A 63 -1.47 -39.82 5.18
C ASP A 63 -2.59 -39.74 4.13
N ASN A 64 -3.75 -39.22 4.51
CA ASN A 64 -4.97 -39.21 3.69
C ASN A 64 -5.39 -37.81 3.22
N CYS A 65 -4.58 -36.78 3.42
CA CYS A 65 -4.98 -35.39 3.15
C CYS A 65 -5.19 -35.20 1.64
N PRO A 66 -6.35 -34.64 1.21
CA PRO A 66 -6.61 -34.41 -0.21
C PRO A 66 -5.66 -33.38 -0.82
N ASP A 67 -5.19 -32.41 -0.03
CA ASP A 67 -4.28 -31.37 -0.48
C ASP A 67 -2.81 -31.81 -0.51
N ARG A 68 -2.44 -32.89 0.20
CA ARG A 68 -1.10 -33.48 0.12
C ARG A 68 -0.75 -33.89 -1.31
N LYS A 69 -1.69 -34.54 -2.01
CA LYS A 69 -1.51 -34.97 -3.40
C LYS A 69 -1.17 -33.82 -4.35
N LYS A 70 -1.73 -32.62 -4.11
CA LYS A 70 -1.46 -31.44 -4.94
C LYS A 70 -0.01 -31.00 -4.83
N ILE A 71 0.53 -31.03 -3.62
CA ILE A 71 1.92 -30.65 -3.34
C ILE A 71 2.87 -31.74 -3.83
N GLU A 72 2.55 -33.01 -3.60
CA GLU A 72 3.36 -34.13 -4.10
C GLU A 72 3.47 -34.13 -5.62
N VAL A 73 2.37 -33.88 -6.34
CA VAL A 73 2.44 -33.75 -7.81
C VAL A 73 3.39 -32.64 -8.21
N THR A 74 3.38 -31.47 -7.55
CA THR A 74 4.32 -30.40 -7.90
C THR A 74 5.78 -30.72 -7.58
N VAL A 75 6.07 -31.61 -6.63
CA VAL A 75 7.43 -31.99 -6.23
C VAL A 75 7.96 -33.17 -7.05
N TYR A 76 7.10 -34.12 -7.41
CA TYR A 76 7.46 -35.35 -8.13
C TYR A 76 7.15 -35.32 -9.63
N GLN A 77 6.41 -34.31 -10.13
CA GLN A 77 6.45 -34.00 -11.55
C GLN A 77 7.88 -33.56 -11.82
N GLU A 78 8.61 -34.46 -12.49
CA GLU A 78 10.04 -34.39 -12.75
C GLU A 78 10.51 -32.96 -12.97
N GLU A 79 11.69 -32.63 -12.42
CA GLU A 79 12.57 -31.58 -12.89
C GLU A 79 12.82 -31.79 -14.39
N GLY A 80 11.80 -31.51 -15.21
CA GLY A 80 11.96 -31.23 -16.61
C GLY A 80 12.90 -30.06 -16.61
N VAL A 81 14.14 -30.33 -17.06
CA VAL A 81 15.24 -29.42 -17.37
C VAL A 81 14.74 -27.99 -17.28
N ASP A 82 15.29 -27.16 -16.41
CA ASP A 82 15.00 -25.71 -16.29
C ASP A 82 15.00 -25.04 -17.68
N ILE A 83 13.93 -25.24 -18.43
CA ILE A 83 13.66 -24.59 -19.68
C ILE A 83 13.04 -23.31 -19.19
N ASN A 84 13.91 -22.32 -18.94
CA ASN A 84 13.51 -20.94 -18.88
C ASN A 84 12.47 -20.74 -19.99
N LYS A 85 11.19 -20.66 -19.62
CA LYS A 85 10.06 -20.55 -20.55
C LYS A 85 10.26 -19.38 -21.52
N TYR A 86 11.11 -18.46 -21.10
CA TYR A 86 11.61 -17.32 -21.84
C TYR A 86 13.15 -17.35 -21.76
N PRO A 87 13.85 -18.04 -22.69
CA PRO A 87 15.30 -17.96 -22.74
C PRO A 87 15.68 -16.51 -23.02
N ILE A 88 16.42 -15.91 -22.09
CA ILE A 88 16.94 -14.55 -22.26
C ILE A 88 17.98 -14.62 -23.38
N LYS A 89 17.64 -14.09 -24.56
CA LYS A 89 18.59 -13.95 -25.65
C LYS A 89 19.60 -12.87 -25.24
N SER A 90 20.87 -13.25 -25.04
CA SER A 90 21.95 -12.28 -24.86
C SER A 90 22.26 -11.65 -26.22
N GLU A 91 21.54 -10.59 -26.58
CA GLU A 91 21.89 -9.76 -27.72
C GLU A 91 23.05 -8.84 -27.30
N ALA A 92 24.16 -8.89 -28.02
CA ALA A 92 25.29 -7.98 -27.80
C ALA A 92 24.89 -6.58 -28.30
N VAL A 93 24.21 -5.82 -27.45
CA VAL A 93 23.87 -4.43 -27.72
C VAL A 93 25.16 -3.61 -27.63
N PRO A 94 25.57 -2.87 -28.68
CA PRO A 94 26.64 -1.90 -28.58
C PRO A 94 26.22 -0.83 -27.57
N THR A 95 26.79 -0.88 -26.37
CA THR A 95 26.61 0.15 -25.35
C THR A 95 27.68 1.21 -25.57
N GLU A 96 27.39 2.19 -26.43
CA GLU A 96 28.26 3.34 -26.65
C GLU A 96 28.25 4.32 -25.45
N GLU A 97 27.25 4.20 -24.57
CA GLU A 97 27.09 5.03 -23.37
C GLU A 97 26.82 4.13 -22.15
N SER A 98 27.83 3.95 -21.28
CA SER A 98 27.62 3.31 -19.98
C SER A 98 27.13 4.36 -18.97
N TRP A 99 26.10 4.02 -18.21
CA TRP A 99 25.67 4.83 -17.06
C TRP A 99 26.77 4.99 -15.99
N ASP A 100 27.82 4.17 -16.06
CA ASP A 100 29.00 4.21 -15.18
C ASP A 100 30.08 5.21 -15.63
N ASP A 101 30.02 5.72 -16.87
CA ASP A 101 31.04 6.63 -17.42
C ASP A 101 30.82 8.10 -17.02
N LEU A 102 29.66 8.40 -16.41
CA LEU A 102 29.32 9.74 -15.94
C LEU A 102 29.92 9.97 -14.55
N ASN A 103 31.06 10.69 -14.48
CA ASN A 103 31.64 11.17 -13.23
C ASN A 103 30.80 12.30 -12.60
N VAL A 104 29.56 11.99 -12.23
CA VAL A 104 28.63 12.88 -11.53
C VAL A 104 28.77 12.62 -10.04
N PRO A 105 28.91 13.67 -9.21
CA PRO A 105 28.98 13.47 -7.76
C PRO A 105 27.70 12.79 -7.24
N THR A 106 27.87 11.92 -6.24
CA THR A 106 26.74 11.23 -5.61
C THR A 106 25.71 12.24 -5.10
N TYR A 107 24.45 12.03 -5.49
CA TYR A 107 23.34 12.83 -5.02
C TYR A 107 23.21 12.75 -3.49
N ASP A 108 23.35 13.89 -2.82
CA ASP A 108 23.13 14.00 -1.37
C ASP A 108 21.71 14.55 -1.10
N PRO A 109 20.78 13.71 -0.59
CA PRO A 109 19.42 14.15 -0.34
C PRO A 109 19.35 15.27 0.70
N LYS A 110 20.30 15.35 1.64
CA LYS A 110 20.30 16.39 2.68
C LYS A 110 20.56 17.77 2.09
N LYS A 111 21.59 17.88 1.24
CA LYS A 111 21.92 19.11 0.52
C LYS A 111 20.80 19.53 -0.42
N HIS A 112 20.14 18.54 -1.03
CA HIS A 112 18.99 18.80 -1.88
C HIS A 112 17.81 19.40 -1.11
N CYS A 113 17.47 18.82 0.05
CA CYS A 113 16.41 19.33 0.90
C CYS A 113 16.73 20.72 1.49
N GLU A 114 18.01 21.06 1.64
CA GLU A 114 18.46 22.39 2.09
C GLU A 114 18.25 23.49 1.05
N THR A 115 18.45 23.16 -0.22
CA THR A 115 18.39 24.13 -1.33
C THR A 115 16.98 24.29 -1.90
N LYS A 116 16.18 23.23 -1.89
CA LYS A 116 14.82 23.25 -2.44
C LYS A 116 13.75 23.65 -1.42
N ASN A 117 12.59 24.04 -1.94
CA ASN A 117 11.39 24.31 -1.15
C ASN A 117 10.75 22.99 -0.64
N VAL A 118 11.45 22.32 0.28
CA VAL A 118 11.02 21.09 0.94
C VAL A 118 10.99 21.34 2.45
N ILE A 119 9.89 20.97 3.12
CA ILE A 119 9.74 21.14 4.57
C ILE A 119 10.59 20.11 5.31
N ARG A 120 11.50 20.57 6.17
CA ARG A 120 12.33 19.72 7.04
C ARG A 120 11.81 19.72 8.49
N HIS A 121 12.21 18.72 9.28
CA HIS A 121 11.96 18.66 10.72
C HIS A 121 13.23 18.30 11.50
N LEU A 122 13.30 18.74 12.76
CA LEU A 122 14.36 18.39 13.70
C LEU A 122 13.76 17.54 14.82
N ASP A 123 14.10 16.26 14.83
CA ASP A 123 13.67 15.31 15.85
C ASP A 123 14.68 15.20 16.98
N VAL A 124 14.22 14.74 18.15
CA VAL A 124 15.06 14.45 19.33
C VAL A 124 15.93 15.65 19.77
N ALA A 125 15.32 16.84 19.81
CA ALA A 125 15.92 18.05 20.36
C ALA A 125 15.00 18.74 21.38
N SER A 126 15.56 19.62 22.20
CA SER A 126 14.78 20.40 23.17
C SER A 126 13.66 21.18 22.49
N ALA A 127 12.58 21.44 23.23
CA ALA A 127 11.42 22.17 22.67
C ALA A 127 11.81 23.54 22.09
N ALA A 128 12.77 24.23 22.73
CA ALA A 128 13.32 25.49 22.26
C ALA A 128 14.01 25.35 20.89
N LYS A 129 14.93 24.37 20.74
CA LYS A 129 15.65 24.12 19.49
C LYS A 129 14.69 23.75 18.34
N ARG A 130 13.67 22.94 18.61
CA ARG A 130 12.65 22.59 17.60
C ARG A 130 11.79 23.79 17.19
N ARG A 131 11.47 24.69 18.13
CA ARG A 131 10.74 25.93 17.83
C ARG A 131 11.57 26.88 16.97
N GLU A 132 12.85 27.04 17.32
CA GLU A 132 13.81 27.83 16.55
C GLU A 132 13.99 27.28 15.13
N PHE A 133 14.17 25.96 15.01
CA PHE A 133 14.26 25.29 13.71
C PHE A 133 13.02 25.54 12.83
N ARG A 134 11.80 25.45 13.40
CA ARG A 134 10.57 25.78 12.65
C ARG A 134 10.50 27.25 12.24
N MET A 135 11.02 28.18 13.04
CA MET A 135 11.06 29.59 12.68
C MET A 135 12.07 29.87 11.57
N GLN A 136 13.27 29.26 11.64
CA GLN A 136 14.28 29.37 10.61
C GLN A 136 13.79 28.78 9.28
N GLU A 137 13.13 27.61 9.33
CA GLU A 137 12.60 26.95 8.14
C GLU A 137 11.50 27.77 7.45
N ARG A 138 10.62 28.43 8.22
CA ARG A 138 9.63 29.38 7.65
C ARG A 138 10.31 30.55 6.94
N LYS A 139 11.37 31.12 7.51
CA LYS A 139 12.14 32.21 6.87
C LYS A 139 12.81 31.72 5.59
N ARG A 140 13.48 30.56 5.63
CA ARG A 140 14.15 29.95 4.47
C ARG A 140 13.19 29.72 3.30
N ILE A 141 12.04 29.10 3.58
CA ILE A 141 11.00 28.85 2.57
C ILE A 141 10.44 30.17 2.02
N GLY A 142 10.21 31.16 2.87
CA GLY A 142 9.76 32.49 2.43
C GLY A 142 10.74 33.14 1.45
N LEU A 143 12.05 33.07 1.71
CA LEU A 143 13.08 33.59 0.81
C LEU A 143 13.15 32.80 -0.51
N LEU A 144 13.03 31.46 -0.46
CA LEU A 144 13.02 30.63 -1.67
C LEU A 144 11.80 30.90 -2.55
N ASN A 145 10.63 31.13 -1.96
CA ASN A 145 9.42 31.48 -2.71
C ASN A 145 9.56 32.86 -3.36
N ALA A 146 10.05 33.86 -2.63
CA ALA A 146 10.29 35.20 -3.18
C ALA A 146 11.31 35.17 -4.35
N ASN A 147 12.35 34.36 -4.22
CA ASN A 147 13.34 34.15 -5.30
C ASN A 147 12.78 33.36 -6.50
N ALA A 148 11.75 32.52 -6.31
CA ALA A 148 11.09 31.82 -7.41
C ALA A 148 10.17 32.77 -8.19
N GLU A 149 9.45 33.66 -7.49
CA GLU A 149 8.58 34.68 -8.08
C GLU A 149 9.36 35.75 -8.88
N SER A 150 10.59 36.08 -8.46
CA SER A 150 11.45 37.01 -9.21
C SER A 150 12.05 36.38 -10.47
N LYS A 151 12.31 35.07 -10.47
CA LYS A 151 12.84 34.34 -11.65
C LYS A 151 11.80 34.06 -12.73
N SER A 152 10.50 34.04 -12.41
CA SER A 152 9.45 33.87 -13.44
C SER A 152 9.23 35.11 -14.32
N ASN A 153 9.83 36.26 -13.97
CA ASN A 153 9.67 37.52 -14.70
C ASN A 153 10.92 37.98 -15.48
N GLY A 154 12.01 37.18 -15.51
CA GLY A 154 13.25 37.53 -16.19
C GLY A 154 13.91 36.33 -16.89
N GLU A 155 14.03 36.46 -18.22
CA GLU A 155 14.89 35.69 -19.13
C GLU A 155 14.57 34.22 -19.41
N THR A 156 13.91 34.03 -20.56
CA THR A 156 13.98 32.83 -21.39
C THR A 156 15.35 32.75 -22.09
N SER A 157 16.34 32.11 -21.49
CA SER A 157 17.48 31.53 -22.23
C SER A 157 17.40 30.01 -22.10
N LYS A 158 16.82 29.39 -23.11
CA LYS A 158 16.81 27.94 -23.27
C LYS A 158 18.22 27.51 -23.66
N GLU A 159 18.95 26.90 -22.74
CA GLU A 159 20.11 26.08 -23.11
C GLU A 159 19.61 24.87 -23.91
N ASN A 160 20.18 24.69 -25.11
CA ASN A 160 19.88 23.60 -26.02
C ASN A 160 20.33 22.27 -25.41
N ILE A 161 19.38 21.38 -25.11
CA ILE A 161 19.64 19.95 -24.94
C ILE A 161 19.42 19.29 -26.31
N PRO A 162 20.33 18.44 -26.82
CA PRO A 162 20.18 17.80 -28.12
C PRO A 162 18.92 16.93 -28.17
N ASN A 163 18.13 17.12 -29.22
CA ASN A 163 16.86 16.46 -29.45
C ASN A 163 17.11 15.05 -30.03
N THR A 164 17.20 14.02 -29.20
CA THR A 164 17.14 12.63 -29.68
C THR A 164 15.67 12.26 -29.90
N SER A 165 15.28 12.25 -31.18
CA SER A 165 13.99 11.80 -31.67
C SER A 165 13.75 10.33 -31.34
N THR A 166 13.08 10.05 -30.23
CA THR A 166 12.36 8.77 -30.04
C THR A 166 10.88 9.05 -30.20
N GLN A 167 10.32 8.59 -31.34
CA GLN A 167 8.87 8.59 -31.56
C GLN A 167 8.22 7.74 -30.46
N LYS A 168 7.54 8.37 -29.51
CA LYS A 168 6.71 7.65 -28.54
C LYS A 168 5.51 7.07 -29.30
N PRO A 169 5.22 5.76 -29.19
CA PRO A 169 4.02 5.20 -29.79
C PRO A 169 2.79 5.82 -29.15
N ASN A 170 1.81 6.15 -29.99
CA ASN A 170 0.60 6.87 -29.62
C ASN A 170 -0.36 5.92 -28.87
N PHE A 171 -0.22 5.83 -27.54
CA PHE A 171 -1.07 5.01 -26.70
C PHE A 171 -2.35 5.80 -26.35
N VAL A 172 -3.45 5.50 -27.04
CA VAL A 172 -4.78 6.05 -26.69
C VAL A 172 -5.32 5.27 -25.49
N LEU A 173 -5.31 5.87 -24.31
CA LEU A 173 -5.98 5.32 -23.14
C LEU A 173 -7.51 5.37 -23.38
N PRO A 174 -8.25 4.29 -23.08
CA PRO A 174 -9.71 4.34 -23.14
C PRO A 174 -10.25 5.37 -22.14
N ALA A 175 -11.30 6.08 -22.52
CA ALA A 175 -11.92 7.10 -21.69
C ALA A 175 -12.38 6.46 -20.36
N ARG A 176 -11.77 6.90 -19.26
CA ARG A 176 -12.21 6.55 -17.91
C ARG A 176 -13.64 7.06 -17.73
N GLN A 177 -14.61 6.17 -17.67
CA GLN A 177 -15.96 6.51 -17.21
C GLN A 177 -15.84 7.04 -15.79
N GLN A 178 -15.86 8.37 -15.67
CA GLN A 178 -16.04 9.02 -14.39
C GLN A 178 -17.51 8.81 -14.03
N ASN A 179 -17.79 7.78 -13.23
CA ASN A 179 -19.01 7.76 -12.43
C ASN A 179 -18.93 8.99 -11.52
N ARG A 180 -19.53 10.10 -11.95
CA ARG A 180 -19.70 11.31 -11.13
C ARG A 180 -20.71 10.95 -10.05
N ILE A 181 -20.22 10.75 -8.85
CA ILE A 181 -21.04 10.90 -7.66
C ILE A 181 -21.17 12.42 -7.52
N ASP A 182 -22.38 12.94 -7.63
CA ASP A 182 -22.65 14.36 -7.37
C ASP A 182 -22.48 14.61 -5.87
N GLU A 183 -21.22 14.83 -5.47
CA GLU A 183 -20.87 15.26 -4.13
C GLU A 183 -21.17 16.76 -4.05
N GLU A 184 -22.15 17.16 -3.21
CA GLU A 184 -22.51 18.56 -2.99
C GLU A 184 -21.37 19.30 -2.26
N VAL A 185 -20.31 19.60 -3.02
CA VAL A 185 -19.18 20.40 -2.53
C VAL A 185 -19.64 21.86 -2.46
N PRO A 186 -19.62 22.50 -1.27
CA PRO A 186 -20.01 23.90 -1.15
C PRO A 186 -19.08 24.78 -1.99
N GLN A 187 -19.66 25.64 -2.83
CA GLN A 187 -18.95 26.48 -3.79
C GLN A 187 -18.08 27.56 -3.12
N SER A 188 -18.26 27.81 -1.83
CA SER A 188 -17.37 28.70 -1.07
C SER A 188 -17.25 28.30 0.40
N VAL A 189 -16.12 28.69 0.99
CA VAL A 189 -15.86 28.53 2.43
C VAL A 189 -16.89 29.29 3.28
N ALA A 190 -17.41 30.43 2.78
CA ALA A 190 -18.43 31.20 3.49
C ALA A 190 -19.75 30.43 3.66
N ASP A 191 -20.15 29.66 2.64
CA ASP A 191 -21.36 28.85 2.66
C ASP A 191 -21.24 27.66 3.64
N LEU A 192 -20.03 27.08 3.73
CA LEU A 192 -19.72 26.06 4.73
C LEU A 192 -19.77 26.63 6.17
N VAL A 193 -19.26 27.84 6.40
CA VAL A 193 -19.29 28.48 7.73
C VAL A 193 -20.73 28.81 8.15
N GLN A 194 -21.60 29.22 7.21
CA GLN A 194 -23.01 29.46 7.49
C GLN A 194 -23.76 28.18 7.90
N ARG A 195 -23.48 27.03 7.27
CA ARG A 195 -24.09 25.74 7.65
C ARG A 195 -23.61 25.22 9.01
N LEU A 196 -22.37 25.53 9.38
CA LEU A 196 -21.77 25.13 10.66
C LEU A 196 -22.12 26.08 11.82
N ALA A 197 -22.77 27.20 11.56
CA ALA A 197 -23.25 28.11 12.59
C ALA A 197 -24.44 27.48 13.34
N ILE A 198 -24.14 26.66 14.34
CA ILE A 198 -25.13 26.11 15.26
C ILE A 198 -25.67 27.28 16.10
N ASP A 199 -26.98 27.54 16.04
CA ASP A 199 -27.63 28.51 16.92
C ASP A 199 -27.26 28.24 18.39
N ALA A 200 -26.80 29.26 19.11
CA ALA A 200 -26.37 29.18 20.51
C ALA A 200 -27.40 28.56 21.47
N LYS A 201 -28.66 28.41 21.02
CA LYS A 201 -29.77 27.79 21.75
C LYS A 201 -29.80 26.25 21.68
N LYS A 202 -28.99 25.59 20.83
CA LYS A 202 -28.96 24.12 20.66
C LYS A 202 -27.72 23.42 21.24
N ALA A 203 -26.75 24.14 21.79
CA ALA A 203 -25.57 23.55 22.39
C ALA A 203 -25.91 22.91 23.76
N VAL A 204 -26.24 21.61 23.76
CA VAL A 204 -26.42 20.83 24.99
C VAL A 204 -25.04 20.43 25.51
N ILE A 205 -24.60 21.07 26.60
CA ILE A 205 -23.38 20.68 27.33
C ILE A 205 -23.76 19.62 28.36
N PRO A 206 -23.37 18.34 28.20
CA PRO A 206 -23.64 17.33 29.22
C PRO A 206 -22.85 17.64 30.50
N LYS A 207 -23.56 17.90 31.61
CA LYS A 207 -22.95 18.07 32.93
C LYS A 207 -22.27 16.76 33.35
N ARG A 208 -20.99 16.82 33.71
CA ARG A 208 -20.27 15.67 34.29
C ARG A 208 -20.97 15.25 35.59
N LYS A 209 -21.37 13.98 35.70
CA LYS A 209 -21.81 13.39 36.97
C LYS A 209 -20.64 13.45 37.96
N ALA A 210 -20.89 13.96 39.16
CA ALA A 210 -19.93 13.84 40.26
C ALA A 210 -19.72 12.35 40.56
N ALA A 211 -18.46 11.94 40.70
CA ALA A 211 -18.11 10.61 41.15
C ALA A 211 -18.46 10.48 42.63
N ASN A 212 -19.30 9.50 42.97
CA ASN A 212 -19.41 8.96 44.33
C ASN A 212 -18.36 7.85 44.49
#